data_AF-A0A832LXP0-F1
#
_entry.id   AF-A0A832LXP0-F1
#
_cell.length_a   1.000
_cell.length_b   1.000
_cell.length_c   1.000
_cell.angle_alpha   90.00
_cell.angle_beta   90.00
_cell.angle_gamma   90.00
#
_symmetry.space_group_name_H-M   'P 1'
#
loop_
_entity.id
_entity.type
_entity.pdbx_description
1 polymer ?
#
loop_
_entity_poly.entity_id
_entity_poly.type
_entity_poly.pdbx_seq_one_letter_code
_entity_poly.pdbx_strand_id
1 'polypeptide(L)'
;MDIKNSINKIFSIQILFLLLLTVVSGAQVVDSNLIIGEYTISKVTDGDTFRFDGLDAPTRLLGIDTEETFKDKNAREKSYEISLDWPREYYLIQSQKKNGFPVKCDSPFGFETWEWAKDFTKDVTSVRIEKDDTTRGMDAYGRYLVYLMMKKDGKYVNYNLECVRLGYSPYYNKYGNSKRFHKEFIEAQEYARKNKLGIWDKKNKCYPDYDKRIIWWNKRASQIENFEKKFATFENYFNLMNDGEYERMSKYIGKEVIIFGTISEILNQKYPILLRFSIRKNVNFDAVIYEENESLLNDLNIDEIKEYYIYLKGKLTEYNGRLQIVLNEKSQLLLD
;
A
#
# COMPACT_ATOMS: atom_id res chain seq x y z
N MET A 1 18.53 17.85 61.73
CA MET A 1 17.23 18.45 61.38
C MET A 1 17.27 18.66 59.88
N ASP A 2 16.62 17.76 59.17
CA ASP A 2 17.02 17.28 57.84
C ASP A 2 16.61 18.16 56.66
N ILE A 3 17.54 18.27 55.72
CA ILE A 3 17.37 18.80 54.36
C ILE A 3 16.81 17.66 53.51
N LYS A 4 15.49 17.44 53.59
CA LYS A 4 14.73 16.58 52.67
C LYS A 4 13.28 17.07 52.67
N ASN A 5 12.96 18.06 51.83
CA ASN A 5 11.60 18.37 51.37
C ASN A 5 11.58 19.50 50.32
N SER A 6 12.29 19.30 49.20
CA SER A 6 12.09 20.17 48.02
C SER A 6 12.40 19.45 46.70
N ILE A 7 11.89 18.23 46.56
CA ILE A 7 11.84 17.53 45.28
C ILE A 7 10.48 16.84 45.25
N ASN A 8 9.53 17.44 44.53
CA ASN A 8 8.32 16.85 43.94
C ASN A 8 7.25 17.95 43.75
N LYS A 9 7.47 18.80 42.75
CA LYS A 9 6.42 19.55 42.06
C LYS A 9 7.00 19.95 40.72
N ILE A 10 6.19 19.79 39.67
CA ILE A 10 6.41 20.11 38.25
C ILE A 10 6.66 18.86 37.40
N PHE A 11 5.81 18.72 36.37
CA PHE A 11 5.61 17.62 35.43
C PHE A 11 4.68 16.47 35.84
N SER A 12 3.42 16.82 36.14
CA SER A 12 2.30 16.00 35.67
C SER A 12 1.59 16.77 34.56
N ILE A 13 1.99 16.53 33.31
CA ILE A 13 1.18 16.91 32.14
C ILE A 13 0.07 15.86 32.07
N GLN A 14 -1.06 16.14 32.72
CA GLN A 14 -2.30 15.44 32.42
C GLN A 14 -2.76 15.93 31.04
N ILE A 15 -2.44 15.17 29.98
CA ILE A 15 -3.07 15.33 28.68
C ILE A 15 -4.53 14.89 28.86
N LEU A 16 -5.41 15.87 29.08
CA LEU A 16 -6.84 15.66 29.08
C LEU A 16 -7.26 15.37 27.63
N PHE A 17 -7.48 14.10 27.31
CA PHE A 17 -8.07 13.65 26.05
C PHE A 17 -9.51 14.19 25.99
N LEU A 18 -9.71 15.37 25.42
CA LEU A 18 -11.04 15.90 25.15
C LEU A 18 -11.58 15.21 23.88
N LEU A 19 -12.11 14.00 24.06
CA LEU A 19 -12.89 13.27 23.06
C LEU A 19 -14.24 13.99 22.87
N LEU A 20 -14.28 14.99 21.99
CA LEU A 20 -15.52 15.48 21.42
C LEU A 20 -16.00 14.49 20.35
N LEU A 21 -16.53 13.35 20.81
CA LEU A 21 -17.28 12.40 19.99
C LEU A 21 -18.76 12.83 19.99
N THR A 22 -19.14 13.65 19.02
CA THR A 22 -20.51 13.60 18.50
C THR A 22 -20.48 12.81 17.21
N VAL A 23 -20.38 11.49 17.34
CA VAL A 23 -20.72 10.57 16.25
C VAL A 23 -21.94 9.80 16.70
N VAL A 24 -23.05 10.05 16.02
CA VAL A 24 -24.24 9.20 16.09
C VAL A 24 -23.80 7.80 15.66
N SER A 25 -23.56 6.93 16.63
CA SER A 25 -23.19 5.53 16.44
C SER A 25 -24.42 4.73 16.02
N GLY A 26 -24.86 4.91 14.78
CA GLY A 26 -25.46 3.79 14.08
C GLY A 26 -24.32 2.81 13.82
N ALA A 27 -24.34 1.63 14.43
CA ALA A 27 -23.41 0.57 14.08
C ALA A 27 -23.59 0.32 12.58
N GLN A 28 -22.66 0.80 11.76
CA GLN A 28 -22.70 0.56 10.33
C GLN A 28 -22.66 -0.95 10.15
N VAL A 29 -23.76 -1.50 9.62
CA VAL A 29 -23.83 -2.92 9.28
C VAL A 29 -22.82 -3.13 8.15
N VAL A 30 -21.70 -3.78 8.46
CA VAL A 30 -20.70 -4.16 7.47
C VAL A 30 -21.24 -5.34 6.68
N ASP A 31 -21.12 -5.31 5.36
CA ASP A 31 -21.44 -6.46 4.51
C ASP A 31 -20.59 -7.67 4.96
N SER A 32 -21.26 -8.78 5.28
CA SER A 32 -20.61 -10.02 5.70
C SER A 32 -19.61 -10.56 4.69
N ASN A 33 -19.79 -10.27 3.39
CA ASN A 33 -18.86 -10.68 2.33
C ASN A 33 -17.50 -9.98 2.41
N LEU A 34 -17.43 -8.85 3.13
CA LEU A 34 -16.18 -8.12 3.37
C LEU A 34 -15.45 -8.66 4.60
N ILE A 35 -16.11 -9.40 5.49
CA ILE A 35 -15.50 -9.91 6.72
C ILE A 35 -14.77 -11.22 6.40
N ILE A 36 -13.45 -11.23 6.61
CA ILE A 36 -12.63 -12.45 6.49
C ILE A 36 -12.77 -13.31 7.75
N GLY A 37 -12.91 -12.68 8.91
CA GLY A 37 -13.12 -13.36 10.19
C GLY A 37 -12.60 -12.55 11.38
N GLU A 38 -12.68 -13.14 12.56
CA GLU A 38 -12.03 -12.63 13.78
C GLU A 38 -10.83 -13.51 14.13
N TYR A 39 -9.69 -12.87 14.38
CA TYR A 39 -8.42 -13.55 14.64
C TYR A 39 -7.71 -12.95 15.85
N THR A 40 -6.78 -13.69 16.44
CA THR A 40 -5.90 -13.19 17.51
C THR A 40 -4.60 -12.69 16.88
N ILE A 41 -4.10 -11.53 17.32
CA ILE A 41 -2.80 -11.00 16.88
C ILE A 41 -1.70 -11.80 17.58
N SER A 42 -0.90 -12.52 16.81
CA SER A 42 0.21 -13.32 17.35
C SER A 42 1.56 -12.60 17.27
N LYS A 43 1.71 -11.64 16.35
CA LYS A 43 2.92 -10.82 16.25
C LYS A 43 2.67 -9.49 15.55
N VAL A 44 3.26 -8.43 16.11
CA VAL A 44 3.46 -7.14 15.44
C VAL A 44 4.89 -7.11 14.88
N THR A 45 5.03 -7.13 13.55
CA THR A 45 6.34 -7.22 12.88
C THR A 45 6.95 -5.84 12.63
N ASP A 46 6.11 -4.89 12.24
CA ASP A 46 6.41 -3.46 12.06
C ASP A 46 5.07 -2.69 12.08
N GLY A 47 5.03 -1.43 11.62
CA GLY A 47 3.84 -0.58 11.71
C GLY A 47 2.65 -1.00 10.84
N ASP A 48 2.88 -1.71 9.73
CA ASP A 48 1.86 -2.13 8.77
C ASP A 48 1.85 -3.65 8.50
N THR A 49 2.67 -4.43 9.22
CA THR A 49 2.77 -5.89 9.09
C THR A 49 2.48 -6.62 10.41
N PHE A 50 1.40 -7.40 10.40
CA PHE A 50 0.93 -8.21 11.53
C PHE A 50 0.88 -9.70 11.15
N ARG A 51 0.92 -10.57 12.16
CA ARG A 51 0.59 -12.00 12.04
C ARG A 51 -0.58 -12.33 12.94
N PHE A 52 -1.38 -13.30 12.49
CA PHE A 52 -2.61 -13.69 13.15
C PHE A 52 -2.65 -15.21 13.29
N ASP A 53 -3.16 -15.70 14.42
CA ASP A 53 -3.36 -17.13 14.64
C ASP A 53 -4.53 -17.64 13.82
N GLY A 54 -4.31 -18.73 13.07
CA GLY A 54 -5.35 -19.40 12.28
C GLY A 54 -5.68 -18.75 10.93
N LEU A 55 -5.07 -17.62 10.57
CA LEU A 55 -5.21 -17.03 9.23
C LEU A 55 -4.30 -17.77 8.24
N ASP A 56 -4.85 -18.17 7.10
CA ASP A 56 -4.21 -19.04 6.10
C ASP A 56 -3.29 -18.29 5.11
N ALA A 57 -3.35 -16.96 5.08
CA ALA A 57 -2.50 -16.13 4.25
C ALA A 57 -2.03 -14.85 4.98
N PRO A 58 -0.86 -14.30 4.61
CA PRO A 58 -0.41 -13.00 5.11
C PRO A 58 -1.35 -11.86 4.70
N THR A 59 -1.28 -10.75 5.43
CA THR A 59 -2.08 -9.53 5.15
C THR A 59 -1.20 -8.39 4.63
N ARG A 60 -1.78 -7.50 3.83
CA ARG A 60 -1.29 -6.15 3.54
C ARG A 60 -2.36 -5.17 4.03
N LEU A 61 -1.98 -4.32 4.98
CA LEU A 61 -2.87 -3.30 5.50
C LEU A 61 -3.10 -2.21 4.45
N LEU A 62 -4.37 -1.90 4.20
CA LEU A 62 -4.79 -0.91 3.21
C LEU A 62 -4.74 0.52 3.75
N GLY A 63 -4.46 1.48 2.88
CA GLY A 63 -4.43 2.90 3.22
C GLY A 63 -3.21 3.36 4.02
N ILE A 64 -2.27 2.46 4.33
CA ILE A 64 -1.03 2.78 5.05
C ILE A 64 0.20 2.15 4.38
N ASP A 65 1.34 2.80 4.57
CA ASP A 65 2.69 2.32 4.23
C ASP A 65 3.67 2.95 5.23
N THR A 66 3.84 2.28 6.37
CA THR A 66 4.71 2.76 7.44
C THR A 66 6.18 2.58 7.08
N GLU A 67 7.05 3.38 7.70
CA GLU A 67 8.50 3.20 7.56
C GLU A 67 8.95 1.85 8.13
N GLU A 68 10.02 1.30 7.57
CA GLU A 68 10.56 0.01 8.01
C GLU A 68 11.31 0.16 9.34
N THR A 69 11.37 -0.94 10.09
CA THR A 69 12.12 -1.02 11.35
C THR A 69 13.04 -2.22 11.36
N PHE A 70 14.17 -2.08 12.06
CA PHE A 70 15.09 -3.18 12.28
C PHE A 70 14.39 -4.30 13.06
N LYS A 71 14.61 -5.54 12.62
CA LYS A 71 13.92 -6.74 13.15
C LYS A 71 14.81 -7.58 14.07
N ASP A 72 15.95 -7.04 14.48
CA ASP A 72 16.93 -7.69 15.34
C ASP A 72 16.84 -7.25 16.81
N LYS A 73 17.63 -7.89 17.67
CA LYS A 73 17.59 -7.64 19.13
C LYS A 73 18.10 -6.26 19.51
N ASN A 74 18.95 -5.64 18.68
CA ASN A 74 19.54 -4.33 18.92
C ASN A 74 18.90 -3.22 18.04
N ALA A 75 17.64 -3.42 17.66
CA ALA A 75 16.90 -2.48 16.82
C ALA A 75 16.87 -1.07 17.42
N ARG A 76 16.74 -0.94 18.75
CA ARG A 76 16.75 0.35 19.45
C ARG A 76 18.07 1.07 19.26
N GLU A 77 19.19 0.38 19.48
CA GLU A 77 20.54 0.94 19.35
C GLU A 77 20.80 1.37 17.91
N LYS A 78 20.49 0.52 16.93
CA LYS A 78 20.64 0.84 15.50
C LYS A 78 19.79 2.04 15.08
N SER A 79 18.53 2.08 15.50
CA SER A 79 17.64 3.22 15.25
C SER A 79 18.16 4.51 15.87
N TYR A 80 18.76 4.44 17.07
CA TYR A 80 19.41 5.58 17.70
C TYR A 80 20.65 6.04 16.91
N GLU A 81 21.52 5.13 16.50
CA GLU A 81 22.74 5.43 15.73
C GLU A 81 22.42 6.17 14.43
N ILE A 82 21.50 5.65 13.61
CA ILE A 82 21.13 6.30 12.34
C ILE A 82 20.35 7.61 12.57
N SER A 83 19.75 7.83 13.73
CA SER A 83 19.02 9.06 14.04
C SER A 83 19.92 10.28 14.19
N LEU A 84 21.21 10.07 14.51
CA LEU A 84 22.19 11.13 14.76
C LEU A 84 22.43 12.01 13.52
N ASP A 85 22.32 11.43 12.32
CA ASP A 85 22.44 12.13 11.05
C ASP A 85 21.49 11.53 9.98
N TRP A 86 20.22 11.44 10.35
CA TRP A 86 19.23 10.75 9.53
C TRP A 86 19.12 11.24 8.08
N PRO A 87 19.09 12.56 7.78
CA PRO A 87 19.04 13.00 6.39
C PRO A 87 20.20 12.47 5.54
N ARG A 88 21.43 12.46 6.08
CA ARG A 88 22.59 11.91 5.37
C ARG A 88 22.44 10.42 5.15
N GLU A 89 22.06 9.66 6.17
CA GLU A 89 21.87 8.21 6.06
C GLU A 89 20.80 7.85 5.01
N TYR A 90 19.65 8.53 5.02
CA TYR A 90 18.60 8.33 4.04
C TYR A 90 19.11 8.56 2.60
N TYR A 91 19.78 9.69 2.34
CA TYR A 91 20.26 10.01 0.99
C TYR A 91 21.43 9.12 0.55
N LEU A 92 22.27 8.64 1.47
CA LEU A 92 23.29 7.65 1.18
C LEU A 92 22.64 6.37 0.66
N ILE A 93 21.63 5.85 1.35
CA ILE A 93 20.89 4.65 0.94
C ILE A 93 20.17 4.88 -0.39
N GLN A 94 19.52 6.03 -0.56
CA GLN A 94 18.82 6.39 -1.81
C GLN A 94 19.79 6.42 -3.00
N SER A 95 21.01 6.94 -2.84
CA SER A 95 21.99 7.03 -3.94
C SER A 95 22.51 5.67 -4.42
N GLN A 96 22.33 4.60 -3.63
CA GLN A 96 22.68 3.23 -4.01
C GLN A 96 21.59 2.54 -4.85
N LYS A 97 20.37 3.10 -4.93
CA LYS A 97 19.29 2.56 -5.76
C LYS A 97 19.58 2.78 -7.23
N LYS A 98 19.43 1.71 -8.02
CA LYS A 98 19.61 1.76 -9.48
C LYS A 98 18.37 2.23 -10.25
N ASN A 99 17.19 2.23 -9.63
CA ASN A 99 15.91 2.28 -10.34
C ASN A 99 15.06 3.53 -10.05
N GLY A 100 15.64 4.64 -9.59
CA GLY A 100 14.95 5.94 -9.41
C GLY A 100 13.86 6.00 -8.34
N PHE A 101 13.28 4.85 -7.95
CA PHE A 101 12.21 4.76 -6.98
C PHE A 101 12.66 5.19 -5.58
N PRO A 102 11.75 5.81 -4.81
CA PRO A 102 11.99 6.12 -3.41
C PRO A 102 12.37 4.86 -2.62
N VAL A 103 13.41 4.94 -1.80
CA VAL A 103 13.85 3.81 -0.99
C VAL A 103 12.87 3.54 0.15
N LYS A 104 12.70 2.27 0.49
CA LYS A 104 12.09 1.82 1.75
C LYS A 104 13.23 1.18 2.56
N CYS A 105 13.64 1.81 3.64
CA CYS A 105 14.75 1.39 4.50
C CYS A 105 14.40 1.54 5.98
N ASP A 106 15.07 0.78 6.83
CA ASP A 106 14.92 0.92 8.28
C ASP A 106 15.17 2.38 8.70
N SER A 107 14.32 2.91 9.57
CA SER A 107 14.41 4.29 10.02
C SER A 107 14.17 4.45 11.54
N PRO A 108 14.57 5.59 12.14
CA PRO A 108 14.22 5.89 13.52
C PRO A 108 12.70 5.93 13.72
N PHE A 109 11.97 6.58 12.80
CA PHE A 109 10.53 6.73 12.94
C PHE A 109 9.76 5.43 12.66
N GLY A 110 10.30 4.52 11.86
CA GLY A 110 9.76 3.16 11.70
C GLY A 110 9.85 2.35 13.00
N PHE A 111 10.93 2.51 13.77
CA PHE A 111 11.03 1.94 15.12
C PHE A 111 10.01 2.54 16.09
N GLU A 112 9.87 3.87 16.12
CA GLU A 112 8.82 4.52 16.94
C GLU A 112 7.42 4.04 16.56
N THR A 113 7.15 3.87 15.27
CA THR A 113 5.88 3.34 14.76
C THR A 113 5.65 1.91 15.20
N TRP A 114 6.69 1.06 15.18
CA TRP A 114 6.59 -0.31 15.66
C TRP A 114 6.35 -0.39 17.17
N GLU A 115 6.98 0.47 17.97
CA GLU A 115 6.71 0.58 19.41
C GLU A 115 5.25 1.01 19.67
N TRP A 116 4.78 2.02 18.93
CA TRP A 116 3.38 2.44 18.99
C TRP A 116 2.43 1.31 18.59
N ALA A 117 2.68 0.59 17.51
CA ALA A 117 1.82 -0.50 17.06
C ALA A 117 1.68 -1.60 18.12
N LYS A 118 2.77 -1.95 18.80
CA LYS A 118 2.75 -2.88 19.95
C LYS A 118 1.93 -2.33 21.11
N ASP A 119 2.15 -1.10 21.52
CA ASP A 119 1.41 -0.49 22.63
C ASP A 119 -0.08 -0.32 22.30
N PHE A 120 -0.40 0.10 21.08
CA PHE A 120 -1.76 0.28 20.60
C PHE A 120 -2.54 -1.03 20.58
N THR A 121 -1.86 -2.17 20.41
CA THR A 121 -2.50 -3.49 20.32
C THR A 121 -2.39 -4.33 21.60
N LYS A 122 -1.70 -3.86 22.64
CA LYS A 122 -1.40 -4.66 23.85
C LYS A 122 -2.63 -5.22 24.58
N ASP A 123 -3.73 -4.48 24.55
CA ASP A 123 -4.99 -4.85 25.23
C ASP A 123 -6.04 -5.40 24.25
N VAL A 124 -5.66 -5.66 23.00
CA VAL A 124 -6.57 -6.19 21.96
C VAL A 124 -6.48 -7.71 21.93
N THR A 125 -7.53 -8.38 22.38
CA THR A 125 -7.60 -9.85 22.39
C THR A 125 -7.97 -10.45 21.04
N SER A 126 -8.86 -9.78 20.30
CA SER A 126 -9.24 -10.19 18.94
C SER A 126 -9.39 -8.98 18.01
N VAL A 127 -9.17 -9.25 16.72
CA VAL A 127 -9.32 -8.27 15.65
C VAL A 127 -10.19 -8.86 14.54
N ARG A 128 -11.18 -8.09 14.11
CA ARG A 128 -11.97 -8.43 12.93
C ARG A 128 -11.24 -7.92 11.70
N ILE A 129 -10.96 -8.82 10.77
CA ILE A 129 -10.25 -8.52 9.53
C ILE A 129 -11.27 -8.32 8.42
N GLU A 130 -11.23 -7.16 7.76
CA GLU A 130 -12.19 -6.79 6.73
C GLU A 130 -11.50 -6.37 5.42
N LYS A 131 -12.07 -6.75 4.28
CA LYS A 131 -11.69 -6.26 2.95
C LYS A 131 -12.24 -4.85 2.72
N ASP A 132 -11.62 -4.11 1.81
CA ASP A 132 -12.18 -2.84 1.33
C ASP A 132 -13.26 -3.05 0.27
N ASP A 133 -13.10 -4.07 -0.57
CA ASP A 133 -13.98 -4.35 -1.70
C ASP A 133 -14.08 -5.87 -1.96
N THR A 134 -15.17 -6.28 -2.60
CA THR A 134 -15.44 -7.67 -2.98
C THR A 134 -14.76 -8.09 -4.27
N THR A 135 -14.36 -7.15 -5.14
CA THR A 135 -13.71 -7.48 -6.43
C THR A 135 -12.20 -7.66 -6.31
N ARG A 136 -11.61 -7.21 -5.20
CA ARG A 136 -10.16 -7.24 -4.97
C ARG A 136 -9.81 -7.54 -3.52
N GLY A 137 -9.79 -8.82 -3.18
CA GLY A 137 -9.45 -9.34 -1.85
C GLY A 137 -7.97 -9.67 -1.65
N MET A 138 -7.21 -9.92 -2.71
CA MET A 138 -5.79 -10.26 -2.63
C MET A 138 -4.91 -9.44 -3.58
N ASP A 139 -3.63 -9.28 -3.21
CA ASP A 139 -2.63 -8.72 -4.12
C ASP A 139 -1.87 -9.79 -4.93
N ALA A 140 -1.00 -9.34 -5.83
CA ALA A 140 -0.21 -10.22 -6.69
C ALA A 140 0.76 -11.14 -5.93
N TYR A 141 1.04 -10.88 -4.65
CA TYR A 141 1.90 -11.71 -3.79
C TYR A 141 1.10 -12.73 -2.97
N GLY A 142 -0.23 -12.74 -3.09
CA GLY A 142 -1.12 -13.62 -2.33
C GLY A 142 -1.36 -13.14 -0.90
N ARG A 143 -1.26 -11.83 -0.63
CA ARG A 143 -1.64 -11.24 0.66
C ARG A 143 -3.09 -10.77 0.61
N TYR A 144 -3.84 -11.00 1.68
CA TYR A 144 -5.15 -10.37 1.87
C TYR A 144 -5.00 -8.85 2.00
N LEU A 145 -5.83 -8.10 1.29
CA LEU A 145 -5.90 -6.64 1.34
C LEU A 145 -6.94 -6.20 2.36
N VAL A 146 -6.52 -5.67 3.52
CA VAL A 146 -7.41 -5.60 4.68
C VAL A 146 -7.30 -4.33 5.54
N TYR A 147 -8.39 -4.07 6.27
CA TYR A 147 -8.46 -3.24 7.46
C TYR A 147 -8.51 -4.11 8.71
N LEU A 148 -7.85 -3.63 9.77
CA LEU A 148 -7.91 -4.24 11.10
C LEU A 148 -8.90 -3.48 11.98
N MET A 149 -10.01 -4.12 12.30
CA MET A 149 -11.05 -3.56 13.16
C MET A 149 -10.89 -4.14 14.58
N MET A 150 -10.28 -3.35 15.45
CA MET A 150 -9.94 -3.73 16.82
C MET A 150 -11.07 -3.33 17.76
N LYS A 151 -11.48 -4.23 18.66
CA LYS A 151 -12.47 -3.89 19.68
C LYS A 151 -11.79 -3.21 20.88
N LYS A 152 -12.10 -1.94 21.11
CA LYS A 152 -11.64 -1.14 22.25
C LYS A 152 -12.82 -0.46 22.92
N ASP A 153 -12.95 -0.61 24.24
CA ASP A 153 -14.06 -0.03 25.04
C ASP A 153 -15.45 -0.32 24.46
N GLY A 154 -15.65 -1.56 23.96
CA GLY A 154 -16.91 -2.00 23.36
C GLY A 154 -17.19 -1.50 21.94
N LYS A 155 -16.29 -0.71 21.34
CA LYS A 155 -16.42 -0.17 19.98
C LYS A 155 -15.33 -0.71 19.06
N TYR A 156 -15.62 -0.80 17.76
CA TYR A 156 -14.59 -1.10 16.77
C TYR A 156 -13.81 0.17 16.40
N VAL A 157 -12.49 0.04 16.37
CA VAL A 157 -11.53 1.06 15.95
C VAL A 157 -10.78 0.53 14.73
N ASN A 158 -10.74 1.30 13.65
CA ASN A 158 -9.98 0.96 12.44
C ASN A 158 -8.51 1.35 12.65
N TYR A 159 -7.64 0.38 12.91
CA TYR A 159 -6.21 0.60 13.14
C TYR A 159 -5.54 1.36 11.99
N ASN A 160 -5.85 1.00 10.74
CA ASN A 160 -5.25 1.62 9.56
C ASN A 160 -5.57 3.12 9.53
N LEU A 161 -6.81 3.49 9.85
CA LEU A 161 -7.25 4.88 9.92
C LEU A 161 -6.58 5.63 11.08
N GLU A 162 -6.44 5.01 12.26
CA GLU A 162 -5.73 5.61 13.40
C GLU A 162 -4.24 5.83 13.09
N CYS A 163 -3.62 4.88 12.38
CA CYS A 163 -2.22 4.99 11.94
C CYS A 163 -2.02 6.25 11.08
N VAL A 164 -2.96 6.58 10.19
CA VAL A 164 -2.92 7.84 9.43
C VAL A 164 -3.23 9.05 10.31
N ARG A 165 -4.27 8.97 11.14
CA ARG A 165 -4.74 10.09 11.98
C ARG A 165 -3.69 10.56 12.98
N LEU A 166 -2.91 9.63 13.51
CA LEU A 166 -1.83 9.90 14.48
C LEU A 166 -0.48 10.20 13.80
N GLY A 167 -0.43 10.18 12.46
CA GLY A 167 0.76 10.55 11.69
C GLY A 167 1.84 9.45 11.60
N TYR A 168 1.49 8.19 11.83
CA TYR A 168 2.44 7.06 11.66
C TYR A 168 2.58 6.60 10.20
N SER A 169 1.64 7.00 9.34
CA SER A 169 1.68 6.78 7.89
C SER A 169 0.98 7.94 7.19
N PRO A 170 1.36 8.31 5.96
CA PRO A 170 0.45 9.04 5.09
C PRO A 170 -0.72 8.14 4.67
N TYR A 171 -1.76 8.72 4.09
CA TYR A 171 -2.76 7.93 3.39
C TYR A 171 -2.15 7.33 2.11
N TYR A 172 -1.96 6.03 2.12
CA TYR A 172 -1.33 5.28 1.04
C TYR A 172 -2.38 4.68 0.08
N ASN A 173 -2.74 5.46 -0.94
CA ASN A 173 -3.71 5.08 -1.98
C ASN A 173 -3.06 4.68 -3.32
N LYS A 174 -1.77 4.36 -3.33
CA LYS A 174 -1.01 4.00 -4.55
C LYS A 174 -1.68 2.91 -5.41
N TYR A 175 -2.45 2.04 -4.76
CA TYR A 175 -3.18 0.93 -5.38
C TYR A 175 -4.69 1.16 -5.44
N GLY A 176 -5.14 2.42 -5.43
CA GLY A 176 -6.54 2.82 -5.50
C GLY A 176 -7.00 3.49 -4.22
N ASN A 177 -7.99 4.39 -4.36
CA ASN A 177 -8.67 4.97 -3.21
C ASN A 177 -9.55 3.91 -2.54
N SER A 178 -9.61 3.95 -1.20
CA SER A 178 -10.50 3.09 -0.42
C SER A 178 -11.95 3.29 -0.85
N LYS A 179 -12.65 2.20 -1.16
CA LYS A 179 -14.08 2.26 -1.50
C LYS A 179 -14.95 2.59 -0.28
N ARG A 180 -14.45 2.31 0.93
CA ARG A 180 -15.21 2.43 2.18
C ARG A 180 -14.83 3.61 3.05
N PHE A 181 -13.55 3.99 3.08
CA PHE A 181 -12.99 4.92 4.06
C PHE A 181 -12.17 6.06 3.44
N HIS A 182 -12.30 6.31 2.13
CA HIS A 182 -11.45 7.31 1.45
C HIS A 182 -11.56 8.70 2.08
N LYS A 183 -12.78 9.14 2.39
CA LYS A 183 -13.02 10.45 3.01
C LYS A 183 -12.38 10.52 4.40
N GLU A 184 -12.57 9.49 5.20
CA GLU A 184 -12.03 9.37 6.55
C GLU A 184 -10.50 9.39 6.53
N PHE A 185 -9.88 8.72 5.57
CA PHE A 185 -8.42 8.76 5.39
C PHE A 185 -7.91 10.16 4.99
N ILE A 186 -8.62 10.88 4.12
CA ILE A 186 -8.29 12.27 3.80
C ILE A 186 -8.35 13.14 5.06
N GLU A 187 -9.47 13.08 5.79
CA GLU A 187 -9.68 13.85 7.02
C GLU A 187 -8.65 13.50 8.10
N ALA A 188 -8.32 12.22 8.25
CA ALA A 188 -7.29 11.75 9.17
C ALA A 188 -5.91 12.32 8.82
N GLN A 189 -5.54 12.31 7.54
CA GLN A 189 -4.26 12.86 7.09
C GLN A 189 -4.21 14.39 7.26
N GLU A 190 -5.28 15.10 6.95
CA GLU A 190 -5.39 16.54 7.16
C GLU A 190 -5.27 16.90 8.64
N TYR A 191 -5.94 16.13 9.51
CA TYR A 191 -5.81 16.28 10.95
C TYR A 191 -4.36 16.10 11.42
N ALA A 192 -3.69 15.03 10.97
CA ALA A 192 -2.30 14.75 11.35
C ALA A 192 -1.34 15.86 10.89
N ARG A 193 -1.53 16.38 9.66
CA ARG A 193 -0.75 17.51 9.13
C ARG A 193 -0.98 18.79 9.92
N LYS A 194 -2.23 19.17 10.14
CA LYS A 194 -2.61 20.39 10.87
C LYS A 194 -2.03 20.42 12.28
N ASN A 195 -2.03 19.27 12.95
CA ASN A 195 -1.53 19.12 14.31
C ASN A 195 -0.05 18.74 14.38
N LYS A 196 0.65 18.61 13.24
CA LYS A 196 2.07 18.23 13.15
C LYS A 196 2.36 16.94 13.92
N LEU A 197 1.60 15.89 13.65
CA LEU A 197 1.75 14.59 14.31
C LEU A 197 2.68 13.67 13.50
N GLY A 198 3.44 12.83 14.19
CA GLY A 198 4.28 11.79 13.60
C GLY A 198 5.16 12.29 12.44
N ILE A 199 5.05 11.69 11.26
CA ILE A 199 5.80 12.08 10.05
C ILE A 199 5.58 13.53 9.60
N TRP A 200 4.56 14.21 10.13
CA TRP A 200 4.26 15.61 9.83
C TRP A 200 4.92 16.59 10.81
N ASP A 201 5.56 16.10 11.89
CA ASP A 201 6.45 16.91 12.73
C ASP A 201 7.87 16.90 12.17
N LYS A 202 8.40 18.08 11.81
CA LYS A 202 9.76 18.25 11.32
C LYS A 202 10.84 17.84 12.33
N LYS A 203 10.50 17.66 13.61
CA LYS A 203 11.43 17.17 14.64
C LYS A 203 11.73 15.68 14.46
N ASN A 204 10.76 14.92 13.99
CA ASN A 204 10.85 13.47 13.84
C ASN A 204 11.75 13.10 12.67
N LYS A 205 12.45 11.96 12.80
CA LYS A 205 13.43 11.48 11.81
C LYS A 205 12.76 10.44 10.89
N CYS A 206 11.88 10.95 10.05
CA CYS A 206 11.07 10.21 9.07
C CYS A 206 11.64 10.36 7.64
N TYR A 207 11.15 9.60 6.67
CA TYR A 207 11.51 9.78 5.26
C TYR A 207 11.27 11.23 4.82
N PRO A 208 12.23 11.88 4.14
CA PRO A 208 12.14 13.30 3.81
C PRO A 208 11.34 13.61 2.54
N ASP A 209 10.79 12.60 1.86
CA ASP A 209 10.25 12.70 0.50
C ASP A 209 8.75 12.36 0.37
N TYR A 210 8.00 12.39 1.47
CA TYR A 210 6.55 12.09 1.47
C TYR A 210 5.73 12.96 0.51
N ASP A 211 6.06 14.25 0.35
CA ASP A 211 5.34 15.11 -0.59
C ASP A 211 5.40 14.57 -2.03
N LYS A 212 6.59 14.09 -2.46
CA LYS A 212 6.78 13.49 -3.79
C LYS A 212 6.06 12.15 -3.89
N ARG A 213 6.16 11.32 -2.84
CA ARG A 213 5.47 10.02 -2.79
C ARG A 213 3.97 10.17 -2.91
N ILE A 214 3.38 11.14 -2.23
CA ILE A 214 1.92 11.36 -2.21
C ILE A 214 1.41 11.85 -3.56
N ILE A 215 2.15 12.74 -4.25
CA ILE A 215 1.82 13.13 -5.62
C ILE A 215 1.78 11.89 -6.53
N TRP A 216 2.81 11.04 -6.44
CA TRP A 216 2.87 9.80 -7.23
C TRP A 216 1.73 8.83 -6.89
N TRP A 217 1.46 8.61 -5.61
CA TRP A 217 0.39 7.70 -5.16
C TRP A 217 -0.99 8.20 -5.58
N ASN A 218 -1.27 9.49 -5.45
CA ASN A 218 -2.52 10.11 -5.88
C ASN A 218 -2.71 10.02 -7.40
N LYS A 219 -1.64 10.25 -8.19
CA LYS A 219 -1.72 10.05 -9.65
C LYS A 219 -2.09 8.60 -9.96
N ARG A 220 -1.43 7.62 -9.35
CA ARG A 220 -1.77 6.20 -9.53
C ARG A 220 -3.21 5.85 -9.09
N ALA A 221 -3.69 6.42 -7.98
CA ALA A 221 -5.07 6.24 -7.54
C ALA A 221 -6.07 6.80 -8.59
N SER A 222 -5.78 7.98 -9.15
CA SER A 222 -6.60 8.59 -10.19
C SER A 222 -6.65 7.76 -11.48
N GLN A 223 -5.55 7.11 -11.87
CA GLN A 223 -5.54 6.22 -13.05
C GLN A 223 -6.51 5.04 -12.87
N ILE A 224 -6.56 4.46 -11.67
CA ILE A 224 -7.52 3.39 -11.36
C ILE A 224 -8.96 3.91 -11.42
N GLU A 225 -9.23 5.06 -10.81
CA GLU A 225 -10.58 5.64 -10.86
C GLU A 225 -11.02 6.00 -12.29
N ASN A 226 -10.12 6.57 -13.08
CA ASN A 226 -10.38 6.91 -14.48
C ASN A 226 -10.66 5.66 -15.30
N PHE A 227 -9.86 4.61 -15.09
CA PHE A 227 -10.06 3.31 -15.71
C PHE A 227 -11.46 2.77 -15.40
N GLU A 228 -11.83 2.68 -14.13
CA GLU A 228 -13.13 2.17 -13.70
C GLU A 228 -14.27 3.02 -14.25
N LYS A 229 -14.20 4.36 -14.13
CA LYS A 229 -15.25 5.26 -14.64
C LYS A 229 -15.45 5.12 -16.14
N LYS A 230 -14.36 4.96 -16.90
CA LYS A 230 -14.41 4.91 -18.36
C LYS A 230 -14.85 3.55 -18.88
N PHE A 231 -14.46 2.46 -18.23
CA PHE A 231 -14.59 1.11 -18.78
C PHE A 231 -15.54 0.18 -18.00
N ALA A 232 -16.10 0.56 -16.85
CA ALA A 232 -16.92 -0.33 -16.01
C ALA A 232 -18.11 -1.02 -16.73
N THR A 233 -18.60 -0.45 -17.84
CA THR A 233 -19.74 -1.00 -18.61
C THR A 233 -19.32 -1.82 -19.83
N PHE A 234 -18.04 -1.88 -20.15
CA PHE A 234 -17.54 -2.64 -21.30
C PHE A 234 -17.47 -4.13 -20.92
N GLU A 235 -17.60 -5.04 -21.88
CA GLU A 235 -17.54 -6.48 -21.56
C GLU A 235 -16.10 -7.02 -21.64
N ASN A 236 -15.31 -6.47 -22.57
CA ASN A 236 -13.96 -6.91 -22.95
C ASN A 236 -12.82 -6.04 -22.35
N TYR A 237 -13.05 -5.45 -21.18
CA TYR A 237 -12.01 -4.73 -20.41
C TYR A 237 -11.61 -5.52 -19.17
N PHE A 238 -10.35 -5.41 -18.75
CA PHE A 238 -9.81 -6.19 -17.63
C PHE A 238 -8.89 -5.35 -16.75
N ASN A 239 -9.15 -5.31 -15.44
CA ASN A 239 -8.25 -4.69 -14.47
C ASN A 239 -7.48 -5.80 -13.77
N LEU A 240 -6.21 -6.02 -14.13
CA LEU A 240 -5.40 -7.13 -13.64
C LEU A 240 -5.22 -7.18 -12.11
N MET A 241 -5.61 -6.12 -11.40
CA MET A 241 -5.61 -6.09 -9.94
C MET A 241 -6.78 -6.87 -9.35
N ASN A 242 -7.92 -6.99 -10.04
CA ASN A 242 -9.12 -7.64 -9.52
C ASN A 242 -8.97 -9.18 -9.49
N ASP A 243 -9.68 -9.80 -8.56
CA ASP A 243 -9.72 -11.26 -8.41
C ASP A 243 -10.46 -11.90 -9.59
N GLY A 244 -10.00 -13.07 -10.04
CA GLY A 244 -10.65 -13.86 -11.11
C GLY A 244 -10.49 -13.32 -12.54
N GLU A 245 -9.72 -12.25 -12.73
CA GLU A 245 -9.58 -11.61 -14.04
C GLU A 245 -8.85 -12.48 -15.06
N TYR A 246 -7.89 -13.31 -14.63
CA TYR A 246 -7.20 -14.20 -15.53
C TYR A 246 -8.15 -15.24 -16.15
N GLU A 247 -8.99 -15.85 -15.32
CA GLU A 247 -10.03 -16.79 -15.73
C GLU A 247 -11.14 -16.12 -16.55
N ARG A 248 -11.40 -14.83 -16.30
CA ARG A 248 -12.32 -14.04 -17.14
C ARG A 248 -11.70 -13.78 -18.50
N MET A 249 -10.44 -13.36 -18.56
CA MET A 249 -9.71 -13.07 -19.80
C MET A 249 -9.59 -14.30 -20.69
N SER A 250 -9.34 -15.50 -20.15
CA SER A 250 -9.19 -16.72 -20.96
C SER A 250 -10.41 -17.03 -21.84
N LYS A 251 -11.60 -16.56 -21.47
CA LYS A 251 -12.83 -16.68 -22.25
C LYS A 251 -12.88 -15.76 -23.49
N TYR A 252 -11.93 -14.83 -23.60
CA TYR A 252 -11.85 -13.82 -24.66
C TYR A 252 -10.65 -14.05 -25.60
N ILE A 253 -10.03 -15.24 -25.57
CA ILE A 253 -8.98 -15.59 -26.53
C ILE A 253 -9.51 -15.42 -27.96
N GLY A 254 -8.72 -14.73 -28.80
CA GLY A 254 -9.07 -14.39 -30.17
C GLY A 254 -9.89 -13.11 -30.31
N LYS A 255 -10.32 -12.46 -29.22
CA LYS A 255 -11.06 -11.19 -29.23
C LYS A 255 -10.13 -10.01 -28.97
N GLU A 256 -10.54 -8.84 -29.42
CA GLU A 256 -9.91 -7.59 -29.03
C GLU A 256 -10.32 -7.21 -27.61
N VAL A 257 -9.35 -6.88 -26.77
CA VAL A 257 -9.53 -6.58 -25.35
C VAL A 257 -8.78 -5.32 -24.94
N ILE A 258 -9.16 -4.75 -23.80
CA ILE A 258 -8.43 -3.68 -23.11
C ILE A 258 -8.00 -4.20 -21.75
N ILE A 259 -6.72 -4.21 -21.48
CA ILE A 259 -6.13 -4.67 -20.21
C ILE A 259 -5.54 -3.47 -19.49
N PHE A 260 -5.73 -3.39 -18.18
CA PHE A 260 -5.16 -2.38 -17.33
C PHE A 260 -4.36 -3.00 -16.21
N GLY A 261 -3.13 -2.53 -16.05
CA GLY A 261 -2.20 -3.07 -15.07
C GLY A 261 -0.85 -2.36 -15.13
N THR A 262 0.10 -2.89 -14.38
CA THR A 262 1.48 -2.38 -14.34
C THR A 262 2.46 -3.43 -14.85
N ILE A 263 3.48 -2.97 -15.57
CA ILE A 263 4.61 -3.80 -15.96
C ILE A 263 5.44 -4.08 -14.70
N SER A 264 5.48 -5.35 -14.28
CA SER A 264 6.28 -5.81 -13.15
C SER A 264 7.73 -6.13 -13.54
N GLU A 265 7.95 -6.55 -14.79
CA GLU A 265 9.26 -6.98 -15.27
C GLU A 265 9.36 -6.77 -16.79
N ILE A 266 10.56 -6.45 -17.27
CA ILE A 266 10.87 -6.40 -18.70
C ILE A 266 11.98 -7.39 -18.99
N LEU A 267 11.71 -8.34 -19.88
CA LEU A 267 12.66 -9.34 -20.34
C LEU A 267 13.08 -8.99 -21.76
N ASN A 268 14.25 -8.34 -21.90
CA ASN A 268 14.77 -7.84 -23.18
C ASN A 268 16.16 -8.39 -23.54
N GLN A 269 16.61 -9.46 -22.87
CA GLN A 269 17.92 -10.08 -23.12
C GLN A 269 17.93 -10.98 -24.37
N LYS A 270 16.76 -11.33 -24.89
CA LYS A 270 16.54 -12.16 -26.08
C LYS A 270 15.16 -11.88 -26.66
N TYR A 271 14.92 -12.31 -27.89
CA TYR A 271 13.61 -12.25 -28.51
C TYR A 271 12.70 -13.44 -28.19
N PRO A 272 11.36 -13.23 -28.18
CA PRO A 272 10.72 -11.93 -28.19
C PRO A 272 10.92 -11.18 -26.87
N ILE A 273 10.85 -9.85 -26.90
CA ILE A 273 10.89 -9.01 -25.71
C ILE A 273 9.54 -9.11 -24.99
N LEU A 274 9.56 -9.28 -23.68
CA LEU A 274 8.34 -9.43 -22.87
C LEU A 274 8.20 -8.28 -21.88
N LEU A 275 7.06 -7.59 -21.93
CA LEU A 275 6.60 -6.68 -20.88
C LEU A 275 5.62 -7.48 -20.01
N ARG A 276 6.07 -7.91 -18.83
CA ARG A 276 5.32 -8.82 -17.96
C ARG A 276 4.46 -8.06 -16.96
N PHE A 277 3.23 -8.53 -16.81
CA PHE A 277 2.26 -8.07 -15.82
C PHE A 277 1.98 -9.21 -14.83
N SER A 278 2.39 -9.03 -13.57
CA SER A 278 2.08 -9.97 -12.50
C SER A 278 0.62 -9.79 -12.05
N ILE A 279 -0.18 -10.84 -12.18
CA ILE A 279 -1.60 -10.84 -11.79
C ILE A 279 -1.72 -11.45 -10.40
N ARG A 280 -1.25 -12.70 -10.23
CA ARG A 280 -1.17 -13.40 -8.94
C ARG A 280 0.18 -14.08 -8.82
N LYS A 281 0.44 -14.70 -7.67
CA LYS A 281 1.67 -15.45 -7.43
C LYS A 281 1.80 -16.53 -8.52
N ASN A 282 2.85 -16.42 -9.33
CA ASN A 282 3.13 -17.29 -10.48
C ASN A 282 2.12 -17.23 -11.64
N VAL A 283 1.19 -16.27 -11.65
CA VAL A 283 0.23 -16.05 -12.75
C VAL A 283 0.54 -14.71 -13.39
N ASN A 284 0.93 -14.76 -14.66
CA ASN A 284 1.38 -13.60 -15.41
C ASN A 284 0.63 -13.48 -16.73
N PHE A 285 0.52 -12.25 -17.20
CA PHE A 285 0.14 -11.88 -18.56
C PHE A 285 1.32 -11.15 -19.20
N ASP A 286 1.61 -11.41 -20.47
CA ASP A 286 2.74 -10.78 -21.17
C ASP A 286 2.24 -9.92 -22.35
N ALA A 287 2.79 -8.71 -22.50
CA ALA A 287 2.79 -8.01 -23.78
C ALA A 287 4.08 -8.37 -24.52
N VAL A 288 3.96 -8.79 -25.77
CA VAL A 288 5.05 -9.42 -26.54
C VAL A 288 5.45 -8.52 -27.70
N ILE A 289 6.74 -8.23 -27.80
CA ILE A 289 7.33 -7.47 -28.91
C ILE A 289 8.32 -8.39 -29.62
N TYR A 290 8.05 -8.70 -30.88
CA TYR A 290 8.96 -9.48 -31.73
C TYR A 290 10.08 -8.59 -32.31
N GLU A 291 11.12 -9.21 -32.85
CA GLU A 291 12.33 -8.53 -33.35
C GLU A 291 12.02 -7.45 -34.40
N GLU A 292 11.09 -7.73 -35.31
CA GLU A 292 10.64 -6.79 -36.34
C GLU A 292 10.01 -5.50 -35.78
N ASN A 293 9.57 -5.52 -34.51
CA ASN A 293 8.92 -4.40 -33.83
C ASN A 293 9.74 -3.87 -32.64
N GLU A 294 11.04 -4.19 -32.54
CA GLU A 294 11.90 -3.73 -31.43
C GLU A 294 11.89 -2.20 -31.28
N SER A 295 11.80 -1.47 -32.40
CA SER A 295 11.76 0.00 -32.42
C SER A 295 10.66 0.61 -31.54
N LEU A 296 9.59 -0.13 -31.24
CA LEU A 296 8.56 0.28 -30.29
C LEU A 296 9.13 0.62 -28.92
N LEU A 297 10.19 -0.06 -28.47
CA LEU A 297 10.82 0.25 -27.18
C LEU A 297 11.44 1.65 -27.14
N ASN A 298 11.94 2.15 -28.27
CA ASN A 298 12.51 3.51 -28.35
C ASN A 298 11.41 4.56 -28.24
N ASP A 299 10.22 4.24 -28.75
CA ASP A 299 9.05 5.11 -28.70
C ASP A 299 8.32 5.08 -27.36
N LEU A 300 8.55 4.02 -26.57
CA LEU A 300 8.00 3.83 -25.24
C LEU A 300 8.97 4.41 -24.22
N ASN A 301 8.51 5.36 -23.40
CA ASN A 301 9.27 5.79 -22.24
C ASN A 301 9.21 4.70 -21.16
N ILE A 302 10.06 3.66 -21.31
CA ILE A 302 10.02 2.44 -20.51
C ILE A 302 10.13 2.72 -19.01
N ASP A 303 10.94 3.69 -18.61
CA ASP A 303 11.12 4.04 -17.21
C ASP A 303 9.84 4.67 -16.65
N GLU A 304 9.20 5.56 -17.40
CA GLU A 304 7.92 6.17 -17.01
C GLU A 304 6.78 5.14 -16.95
N ILE A 305 6.60 4.29 -17.97
CA ILE A 305 5.48 3.33 -17.99
C ILE A 305 5.56 2.26 -16.89
N LYS A 306 6.76 1.98 -16.36
CA LYS A 306 6.93 1.10 -15.18
C LYS A 306 6.40 1.72 -13.90
N GLU A 307 6.36 3.06 -13.81
CA GLU A 307 5.94 3.75 -12.59
C GLU A 307 4.43 3.85 -12.44
N TYR A 308 3.66 3.55 -13.49
CA TYR A 308 2.24 3.84 -13.61
C TYR A 308 1.43 2.66 -14.14
N TYR A 309 0.11 2.81 -14.13
CA TYR A 309 -0.78 1.88 -14.83
C TYR A 309 -0.89 2.28 -16.30
N ILE A 310 -0.99 1.27 -17.16
CA ILE A 310 -1.14 1.44 -18.60
C ILE A 310 -2.37 0.69 -19.11
N TYR A 311 -2.94 1.19 -20.20
CA TYR A 311 -3.91 0.46 -21.00
C TYR A 311 -3.18 -0.29 -22.10
N LEU A 312 -3.45 -1.57 -22.21
CA LEU A 312 -2.98 -2.43 -23.27
C LEU A 312 -4.17 -2.88 -24.11
N LYS A 313 -4.16 -2.52 -25.40
CA LYS A 313 -5.22 -2.85 -26.34
C LYS A 313 -4.69 -3.80 -27.40
N GLY A 314 -5.45 -4.84 -27.69
CA GLY A 314 -5.11 -5.74 -28.79
C GLY A 314 -5.86 -7.05 -28.74
N LYS A 315 -5.56 -7.91 -29.70
CA LYS A 315 -6.13 -9.26 -29.76
C LYS A 315 -5.49 -10.13 -28.68
N LEU A 316 -6.32 -10.64 -27.77
CA LEU A 316 -5.87 -11.58 -26.75
C LEU A 316 -5.53 -12.92 -27.40
N THR A 317 -4.35 -13.45 -27.08
CA THR A 317 -3.88 -14.75 -27.58
C THR A 317 -3.31 -15.55 -26.41
N GLU A 318 -2.99 -16.80 -26.67
CA GLU A 318 -2.33 -17.69 -25.71
C GLU A 318 -1.10 -18.32 -26.36
N TYR A 319 0.00 -18.37 -25.62
CA TYR A 319 1.22 -19.05 -26.03
C TYR A 319 1.80 -19.82 -24.86
N ASN A 320 2.03 -21.13 -25.04
CA ASN A 320 2.54 -22.03 -24.00
C ASN A 320 1.80 -21.92 -22.65
N GLY A 321 0.46 -21.87 -22.69
CA GLY A 321 -0.36 -21.79 -21.47
C GLY A 321 -0.43 -20.40 -20.83
N ARG A 322 0.07 -19.35 -21.51
CA ARG A 322 0.07 -17.98 -20.99
C ARG A 322 -0.68 -17.03 -21.91
N LEU A 323 -1.62 -16.29 -21.33
CA LEU A 323 -2.30 -15.19 -22.01
C LEU A 323 -1.33 -14.06 -22.36
N GLN A 324 -1.47 -13.54 -23.58
CA GLN A 324 -0.61 -12.48 -24.09
C GLN A 324 -1.30 -11.59 -25.13
N ILE A 325 -0.77 -10.38 -25.33
CA ILE A 325 -1.06 -9.52 -26.49
C ILE A 325 0.24 -9.24 -27.23
N VAL A 326 0.25 -9.41 -28.55
CA VAL A 326 1.38 -9.00 -29.40
C VAL A 326 1.26 -7.51 -29.70
N LEU A 327 2.34 -6.78 -29.48
CA LEU A 327 2.47 -5.36 -29.77
C LEU A 327 3.17 -5.17 -31.12
N ASN A 328 2.46 -4.56 -32.05
CA ASN A 328 2.93 -4.22 -33.39
C ASN A 328 2.98 -2.69 -33.59
N GLU A 329 2.28 -1.92 -32.77
CA GLU A 329 2.24 -0.47 -32.87
C GLU A 329 2.10 0.20 -31.49
N LYS A 330 2.57 1.45 -31.38
CA LYS A 330 2.55 2.23 -30.14
C LYS A 330 1.15 2.46 -29.59
N SER A 331 0.13 2.60 -30.46
CA SER A 331 -1.26 2.85 -30.07
C SER A 331 -1.87 1.74 -29.20
N GLN A 332 -1.27 0.54 -29.20
CA GLN A 332 -1.67 -0.59 -28.36
C GLN A 332 -1.28 -0.41 -26.89
N LEU A 333 -0.37 0.51 -26.56
CA LEU A 333 0.06 0.77 -25.19
C LEU A 333 -0.08 2.26 -24.89
N LEU A 334 -1.02 2.59 -23.99
CA LEU A 334 -1.33 3.98 -23.63
C LEU A 334 -1.11 4.21 -22.13
N LEU A 335 -0.51 5.34 -21.80
CA LEU A 335 -0.41 5.86 -20.45
C LEU A 335 -1.59 6.82 -20.17
N ASP A 336 -2.19 6.74 -18.98
CA ASP A 336 -3.29 7.64 -18.54
C ASP A 336 -2.81 8.98 -17.96
#